data_AF-A0A377UZB3-F1
#
_entry.id   AF-A0A377UZB3-F1
#
_cell.length_a   1.000
_cell.length_b   1.000
_cell.length_c   1.000
_cell.angle_alpha   90.00
_cell.angle_beta   90.00
_cell.angle_gamma   90.00
#
_symmetry.space_group_name_H-M   'P 1'
#
loop_
_entity.id
_entity.type
_entity.pdbx_description
1 polymer ?
#
loop_
_entity_poly.entity_id
_entity_poly.type
_entity_poly.pdbx_seq_one_letter_code
_entity_poly.pdbx_strand_id
1 'polypeptide(L)'
;MKIEVQGKAAPGITAKDIVLAIIGKTGSAGGTGHVVEFCGEAIRDLSMEGRMTLCNMAIEMGAKAGLVAPDETTFNYVRGRLHAPKGKDFDDAVAYWKTLKTDDGATFDTVVTLQAAEIAPQVTWGTNPGQVISVTDNIPDPASFSDPVERASAEKALAYMG
;
A
#
# COMPACT_ATOMS: atom_id res chain seq x y z
N MET A 1 0.21 -12.48 -2.33
CA MET A 1 -0.74 -11.50 -2.94
C MET A 1 0.06 -10.44 -3.69
N LYS A 2 -0.40 -10.01 -4.86
CA LYS A 2 0.15 -8.87 -5.61
C LYS A 2 -0.84 -7.72 -5.63
N ILE A 3 -0.36 -6.52 -5.34
CA ILE A 3 -1.12 -5.27 -5.48
C ILE A 3 -0.39 -4.38 -6.47
N GLU A 4 -1.01 -4.19 -7.63
CA GLU A 4 -0.45 -3.39 -8.72
C GLU A 4 -1.19 -2.05 -8.84
N VAL A 5 -0.46 -0.95 -8.68
CA VAL A 5 -0.99 0.41 -8.84
C VAL A 5 -0.47 0.99 -10.16
N GLN A 6 -1.33 0.97 -11.18
CA GLN A 6 -0.98 1.29 -12.57
C GLN A 6 -1.05 2.79 -12.85
N GLY A 7 -0.14 3.28 -13.69
CA GLY A 7 -0.08 4.69 -14.07
C GLY A 7 0.50 5.60 -12.98
N LYS A 8 0.43 6.90 -13.23
CA LYS A 8 0.93 7.94 -12.32
C LYS A 8 -0.17 8.47 -11.41
N ALA A 9 0.18 8.68 -10.15
CA ALA A 9 -0.70 9.34 -9.20
C ALA A 9 -0.87 10.82 -9.57
N ALA A 10 -2.04 11.39 -9.26
CA ALA A 10 -2.29 12.81 -9.49
C ALA A 10 -1.40 13.69 -8.59
N PRO A 11 -1.14 14.96 -8.97
CA PRO A 11 -0.39 15.89 -8.12
C PRO A 11 -0.99 16.01 -6.71
N GLY A 12 -0.12 15.93 -5.69
CA GLY A 12 -0.53 16.00 -4.29
C GLY A 12 -0.93 14.65 -3.66
N ILE A 13 -1.07 13.59 -4.45
CA ILE A 13 -1.31 12.23 -3.93
C ILE A 13 -0.01 11.67 -3.36
N THR A 14 -0.09 11.15 -2.15
CA THR A 14 1.05 10.63 -1.40
C THR A 14 1.00 9.10 -1.24
N ALA A 15 2.07 8.52 -0.71
CA ALA A 15 2.08 7.10 -0.33
C ALA A 15 0.96 6.75 0.66
N LYS A 16 0.59 7.69 1.55
CA LYS A 16 -0.50 7.49 2.52
C LYS A 16 -1.85 7.33 1.81
N ASP A 17 -2.12 8.16 0.80
CA ASP A 17 -3.35 8.08 0.03
C ASP A 17 -3.42 6.78 -0.77
N ILE A 18 -2.30 6.38 -1.39
CA ILE A 18 -2.23 5.11 -2.15
C ILE A 18 -2.53 3.91 -1.25
N VAL A 19 -1.87 3.81 -0.08
CA VAL A 19 -2.10 2.67 0.82
C VAL A 19 -3.49 2.69 1.44
N LEU A 20 -4.04 3.86 1.75
CA LEU A 20 -5.43 3.98 2.21
C LEU A 20 -6.42 3.55 1.12
N ALA A 21 -6.22 3.94 -0.14
CA ALA A 21 -7.07 3.49 -1.25
C ALA A 21 -7.00 1.97 -1.45
N ILE A 22 -5.81 1.38 -1.29
CA ILE A 22 -5.62 -0.07 -1.29
C ILE A 22 -6.41 -0.73 -0.14
N ILE A 23 -6.28 -0.21 1.08
CA ILE A 23 -6.98 -0.73 2.27
C ILE A 23 -8.50 -0.57 2.12
N GLY A 24 -8.99 0.57 1.62
CA GLY A 24 -10.41 0.78 1.35
C GLY A 24 -10.98 -0.20 0.32
N LYS A 25 -10.20 -0.52 -0.72
CA LYS A 25 -10.59 -1.49 -1.76
C LYS A 25 -10.56 -2.94 -1.28
N THR A 26 -9.61 -3.29 -0.41
CA THR A 26 -9.37 -4.68 0.01
C THR A 26 -9.99 -5.01 1.37
N GLY A 27 -10.35 -4.00 2.15
CA GLY A 27 -10.78 -4.12 3.54
C GLY A 27 -9.62 -4.36 4.52
N SER A 28 -9.92 -4.23 5.81
CA SER A 28 -8.95 -4.42 6.90
C SER A 28 -8.43 -5.86 7.04
N ALA A 29 -9.08 -6.82 6.40
CA ALA A 29 -8.66 -8.22 6.37
C ALA A 29 -8.17 -8.69 4.98
N GLY A 30 -8.08 -7.79 3.99
CA GLY A 30 -7.82 -8.15 2.59
C GLY A 30 -6.47 -8.81 2.30
N GLY A 31 -5.49 -8.61 3.17
CA GLY A 31 -4.17 -9.24 3.14
C GLY A 31 -4.01 -10.44 4.07
N THR A 32 -5.06 -10.84 4.80
CA THR A 32 -4.97 -11.94 5.78
C THR A 32 -4.46 -13.20 5.10
N GLY A 33 -3.47 -13.86 5.72
CA GLY A 33 -2.84 -15.05 5.17
C GLY A 33 -1.81 -14.81 4.07
N HIS A 34 -1.53 -13.55 3.70
CA HIS A 34 -0.63 -13.22 2.61
C HIS A 34 0.60 -12.40 3.07
N VAL A 35 1.70 -12.60 2.36
CA VAL A 35 2.70 -11.54 2.14
C VAL A 35 2.26 -10.77 0.89
N VAL A 36 2.34 -9.45 0.95
CA VAL A 36 1.89 -8.55 -0.11
C VAL A 36 3.09 -7.96 -0.82
N GLU A 37 3.12 -8.11 -2.13
CA GLU A 37 4.00 -7.35 -3.01
C GLU A 37 3.25 -6.15 -3.58
N PHE A 38 3.79 -4.95 -3.38
CA PHE A 38 3.32 -3.73 -4.02
C PHE A 38 4.18 -3.41 -5.23
N CYS A 39 3.52 -3.22 -6.38
CA CYS A 39 4.20 -2.92 -7.63
C CYS A 39 3.37 -1.95 -8.50
N GLY A 40 3.89 -1.62 -9.68
CA GLY A 40 3.30 -0.64 -10.59
C GLY A 40 4.04 0.69 -10.61
N GLU A 41 3.68 1.55 -11.55
CA GLU A 41 4.38 2.82 -11.82
C GLU A 41 4.28 3.77 -10.63
N ALA A 42 3.09 3.97 -10.06
CA ALA A 42 2.91 4.82 -8.89
C ALA A 42 3.75 4.39 -7.68
N ILE A 43 3.98 3.08 -7.49
CA ILE A 43 4.82 2.56 -6.40
C ILE A 43 6.30 2.82 -6.67
N ARG A 44 6.74 2.67 -7.92
CA ARG A 44 8.13 2.97 -8.33
C ARG A 44 8.45 4.46 -8.19
N ASP A 45 7.47 5.32 -8.48
CA ASP A 45 7.63 6.78 -8.38
C ASP A 45 7.70 7.30 -6.93
N LEU A 46 7.38 6.46 -5.93
CA LEU A 46 7.54 6.82 -4.52
C LEU A 46 9.01 6.93 -4.11
N SER A 47 9.30 7.89 -3.21
CA SER A 47 10.55 7.91 -2.46
C SER A 47 10.68 6.67 -1.57
N MET A 48 11.89 6.43 -1.02
CA MET A 48 12.08 5.33 -0.09
C MET A 48 11.24 5.47 1.18
N GLU A 49 11.08 6.68 1.70
CA GLU A 49 10.20 6.95 2.83
C GLU A 49 8.74 6.64 2.48
N GLY A 50 8.29 7.00 1.27
CA GLY A 50 6.96 6.64 0.79
C GLY A 50 6.75 5.12 0.72
N ARG A 51 7.76 4.38 0.24
CA ARG A 51 7.74 2.90 0.24
C ARG A 51 7.74 2.33 1.66
N MET A 52 8.45 2.94 2.61
CA MET A 52 8.40 2.56 4.01
C MET A 52 7.03 2.80 4.63
N THR A 53 6.37 3.92 4.32
CA THR A 53 4.98 4.19 4.74
C THR A 53 4.03 3.12 4.20
N LEU A 54 4.14 2.80 2.91
CA LEU A 54 3.34 1.77 2.25
C LEU A 54 3.52 0.39 2.92
N CYS A 55 4.77 -0.05 3.11
CA CYS A 55 5.05 -1.35 3.73
C CYS A 55 4.70 -1.39 5.22
N ASN A 56 4.89 -0.28 5.95
CA ASN A 56 4.46 -0.16 7.34
C ASN A 56 2.95 -0.39 7.46
N MET A 57 2.19 0.14 6.49
CA MET A 57 0.73 0.06 6.50
C MET A 57 0.15 -1.23 5.92
N ALA A 58 0.98 -2.21 5.56
CA ALA A 58 0.51 -3.51 5.09
C ALA A 58 -0.21 -4.31 6.20
N ILE A 59 0.14 -4.06 7.46
CA ILE A 59 -0.48 -4.76 8.60
C ILE A 59 -1.93 -4.32 8.84
N GLU A 60 -2.31 -3.11 8.43
CA GLU A 60 -3.66 -2.53 8.57
C GLU A 60 -4.68 -3.21 7.64
N MET A 61 -4.23 -3.83 6.55
CA MET A 61 -5.03 -4.75 5.73
C MET A 61 -4.85 -6.21 6.15
N GLY A 62 -4.18 -6.49 7.26
CA GLY A 62 -3.99 -7.84 7.80
C GLY A 62 -2.88 -8.66 7.12
N ALA A 63 -2.03 -8.04 6.29
CA ALA A 63 -0.92 -8.73 5.66
C ALA A 63 0.20 -9.05 6.65
N LYS A 64 0.91 -10.16 6.42
CA LYS A 64 2.05 -10.57 7.24
C LYS A 64 3.27 -9.65 7.06
N ALA A 65 3.45 -9.16 5.84
CA ALA A 65 4.51 -8.23 5.44
C ALA A 65 4.14 -7.54 4.12
N GLY A 66 4.69 -6.35 3.91
CA GLY A 66 4.65 -5.61 2.65
C GLY A 66 6.03 -5.55 2.01
N LEU A 67 6.12 -5.83 0.72
CA LEU A 67 7.36 -5.84 -0.06
C LEU A 67 7.25 -4.90 -1.25
N VAL A 68 8.33 -4.18 -1.54
CA VAL A 68 8.53 -3.43 -2.78
C VAL A 68 9.88 -3.87 -3.34
N ALA A 69 9.90 -4.29 -4.61
CA ALA A 69 11.15 -4.69 -5.26
C ALA A 69 12.15 -3.51 -5.25
N PRO A 70 13.42 -3.75 -4.90
CA PRO A 70 14.41 -2.69 -4.85
C PRO A 70 14.82 -2.26 -6.26
N ASP A 71 15.02 -0.96 -6.43
CA ASP A 71 15.46 -0.33 -7.68
C ASP A 71 16.47 0.79 -7.38
N GLU A 72 16.77 1.62 -8.38
CA GLU A 72 17.68 2.75 -8.26
C GLU A 72 17.33 3.68 -7.09
N THR A 73 16.05 3.90 -6.78
CA THR A 73 15.61 4.70 -5.62
C THR A 73 16.08 4.07 -4.32
N THR A 74 15.93 2.75 -4.17
CA THR A 74 16.43 2.00 -3.02
C THR A 74 17.95 2.06 -2.91
N PHE A 75 18.66 1.82 -4.01
CA PHE A 75 20.13 1.78 -4.01
C PHE A 75 20.71 3.16 -3.68
N ASN A 76 20.16 4.22 -4.26
CA ASN A 76 20.60 5.59 -3.99
C ASN A 76 20.35 6.00 -2.54
N TYR A 77 19.22 5.59 -1.96
CA TYR A 77 18.90 5.85 -0.56
C TYR A 77 19.87 5.18 0.42
N VAL A 78 20.32 3.96 0.12
CA VAL A 78 21.26 3.21 0.96
C VAL A 78 22.70 3.73 0.80
N ARG A 79 23.08 4.18 -0.39
CA ARG A 79 24.46 4.60 -0.70
C ARG A 79 24.98 5.63 0.30
N GLY A 80 26.17 5.38 0.83
CA GLY A 80 26.88 6.31 1.73
C GLY A 80 26.33 6.37 3.16
N ARG A 81 25.29 5.59 3.51
CA ARG A 81 24.83 5.47 4.91
C ARG A 81 25.88 4.77 5.77
N LEU A 82 25.82 5.02 7.08
CA LEU A 82 26.80 4.55 8.08
C LEU A 82 27.13 3.06 7.98
N HIS A 83 26.10 2.23 7.72
CA HIS A 83 26.21 0.76 7.66
C HIS A 83 26.08 0.21 6.23
N ALA A 84 26.08 1.07 5.22
CA ALA A 84 26.06 0.61 3.83
C ALA A 84 27.43 0.01 3.45
N PRO A 85 27.45 -1.02 2.58
CA PRO A 85 28.68 -1.45 1.92
C PRO A 85 29.37 -0.28 1.21
N LYS A 86 30.68 -0.36 1.01
CA LYS A 86 31.49 0.72 0.42
C LYS A 86 32.27 0.23 -0.79
N GLY A 87 32.53 1.13 -1.73
CA GLY A 87 33.32 0.83 -2.93
C GLY A 87 32.79 -0.40 -3.66
N LYS A 88 33.69 -1.35 -3.97
CA LYS A 88 33.34 -2.58 -4.69
C LYS A 88 32.25 -3.41 -3.99
N ASP A 89 32.25 -3.48 -2.67
CA ASP A 89 31.24 -4.25 -1.93
C ASP A 89 29.83 -3.66 -2.14
N PHE A 90 29.73 -2.35 -2.36
CA PHE A 90 28.46 -1.71 -2.70
C PHE A 90 28.02 -2.07 -4.12
N ASP A 91 28.94 -2.07 -5.08
CA ASP A 91 28.63 -2.44 -6.46
C ASP A 91 28.20 -3.90 -6.57
N ASP A 92 28.88 -4.81 -5.86
CA ASP A 92 28.52 -6.22 -5.78
C ASP A 92 27.16 -6.42 -5.08
N ALA A 93 26.90 -5.68 -3.99
CA ALA A 93 25.62 -5.73 -3.29
C ALA A 93 24.47 -5.22 -4.18
N VAL A 94 24.66 -4.14 -4.93
CA VAL A 94 23.67 -3.63 -5.90
C VAL A 94 23.41 -4.66 -7.00
N ALA A 95 24.45 -5.34 -7.51
CA ALA A 95 24.28 -6.39 -8.50
C ALA A 95 23.39 -7.53 -7.97
N TYR A 96 23.59 -7.94 -6.71
CA TYR A 96 22.72 -8.90 -6.04
C TYR A 96 21.31 -8.35 -5.78
N TRP A 97 21.18 -7.13 -5.26
CA TRP A 97 19.85 -6.57 -4.95
C TRP A 97 18.97 -6.41 -6.19
N LYS A 98 19.56 -6.17 -7.38
CA LYS A 98 18.84 -6.18 -8.65
C LYS A 98 18.18 -7.51 -9.00
N THR A 99 18.61 -8.62 -8.38
CA THR A 99 17.98 -9.94 -8.53
C THR A 99 16.84 -10.16 -7.54
N LEU A 100 16.64 -9.29 -6.54
CA LEU A 100 15.60 -9.40 -5.51
C LEU A 100 14.24 -8.88 -6.00
N LYS A 101 13.89 -9.22 -7.24
CA LYS A 101 12.58 -8.94 -7.83
C LYS A 101 11.87 -10.27 -8.06
N THR A 102 10.55 -10.21 -8.20
CA THR A 102 9.76 -11.38 -8.55
C THR A 102 10.15 -11.92 -9.93
N ASP A 103 10.23 -13.25 -10.02
CA ASP A 103 10.59 -13.96 -11.24
C ASP A 103 9.53 -13.80 -12.33
N ASP A 104 9.98 -13.81 -13.58
CA ASP A 104 9.08 -13.78 -14.73
C ASP A 104 8.20 -15.04 -14.74
N GLY A 105 6.88 -14.85 -14.82
CA GLY A 105 5.91 -15.95 -14.80
C GLY A 105 5.51 -16.42 -13.40
N ALA A 106 5.96 -15.77 -12.33
CA ALA A 106 5.50 -16.07 -10.98
C ALA A 106 3.98 -15.91 -10.85
N THR A 107 3.36 -16.87 -10.16
CA THR A 107 1.92 -16.88 -9.87
C THR A 107 1.67 -16.33 -8.47
N PHE A 108 0.61 -15.54 -8.32
CA PHE A 108 0.16 -15.03 -7.03
C PHE A 108 -1.23 -15.57 -6.72
N ASP A 109 -1.48 -15.92 -5.45
CA ASP A 109 -2.79 -16.44 -5.01
C ASP A 109 -3.92 -15.44 -5.26
N THR A 110 -3.61 -14.15 -5.13
CA THR A 110 -4.53 -13.04 -5.34
C THR A 110 -3.80 -11.88 -6.01
N VAL A 111 -4.45 -11.25 -6.98
CA VAL A 111 -3.99 -10.04 -7.66
C VAL A 111 -5.05 -8.96 -7.54
N VAL A 112 -4.66 -7.79 -7.04
CA VAL A 112 -5.51 -6.59 -6.97
C VAL A 112 -4.87 -5.49 -7.79
N THR A 113 -5.66 -4.84 -8.64
CA THR A 113 -5.20 -3.73 -9.49
C THR A 113 -5.96 -2.45 -9.15
N LEU A 114 -5.24 -1.35 -9.05
CA LEU A 114 -5.78 0.01 -8.91
C LEU A 114 -5.19 0.91 -10.01
N GLN A 115 -5.98 1.90 -10.45
CA GLN A 115 -5.49 2.95 -11.33
C GLN A 115 -5.07 4.14 -10.46
N ALA A 116 -3.79 4.52 -10.52
CA ALA A 116 -3.23 5.61 -9.71
C ALA A 116 -3.93 6.95 -9.97
N ALA A 117 -4.40 7.16 -11.20
CA ALA A 117 -5.11 8.38 -11.61
C ALA A 117 -6.50 8.51 -10.98
N GLU A 118 -7.09 7.42 -10.47
CA GLU A 118 -8.38 7.41 -9.80
C GLU A 118 -8.26 7.64 -8.28
N ILE A 119 -7.03 7.64 -7.74
CA ILE A 119 -6.78 7.84 -6.32
C ILE A 119 -6.87 9.35 -6.01
N ALA A 120 -7.93 9.74 -5.32
CA ALA A 120 -8.06 11.05 -4.68
C ALA A 120 -7.39 11.04 -3.29
N PRO A 121 -7.19 12.20 -2.63
CA PRO A 121 -6.75 12.22 -1.24
C PRO A 121 -7.69 11.41 -0.35
N GLN A 122 -7.15 10.57 0.53
CA GLN A 122 -7.91 9.60 1.31
C GLN A 122 -7.96 9.94 2.79
N VAL A 123 -9.03 9.52 3.46
CA VAL A 123 -9.21 9.66 4.90
C VAL A 123 -9.95 8.45 5.47
N THR A 124 -9.62 8.06 6.70
CA THR A 124 -10.41 7.10 7.46
C THR A 124 -11.56 7.81 8.18
N TRP A 125 -12.80 7.39 7.97
CA TRP A 125 -13.98 8.04 8.55
C TRP A 125 -14.50 7.37 9.82
N GLY A 126 -14.01 6.18 10.16
CA GLY A 126 -14.52 5.38 11.27
C GLY A 126 -13.45 4.82 12.19
N THR A 127 -13.79 3.75 12.91
CA THR A 127 -12.98 3.17 13.97
C THR A 127 -12.15 1.97 13.56
N ASN A 128 -12.29 1.50 12.31
CA ASN A 128 -11.42 0.47 11.75
C ASN A 128 -10.64 1.01 10.52
N PRO A 129 -9.41 0.51 10.26
CA PRO A 129 -8.58 1.01 9.16
C PRO A 129 -9.17 0.82 7.76
N GLY A 130 -10.13 -0.11 7.60
CA GLY A 130 -10.82 -0.39 6.34
C GLY A 130 -11.91 0.63 5.99
N GLN A 131 -12.34 1.45 6.96
CA GLN A 131 -13.32 2.51 6.76
C GLN A 131 -12.65 3.74 6.14
N VAL A 132 -12.27 3.61 4.87
CA VAL A 132 -11.60 4.64 4.07
C VAL A 132 -12.55 5.19 3.03
N ILE A 133 -12.51 6.51 2.82
CA ILE A 133 -13.16 7.21 1.72
C ILE A 133 -12.24 8.28 1.14
N SER A 134 -12.54 8.79 -0.05
CA SER A 134 -11.91 10.01 -0.53
C SER A 134 -12.40 11.20 0.30
N VAL A 135 -11.57 12.23 0.43
CA VAL A 135 -11.94 13.46 1.16
C VAL A 135 -13.14 14.20 0.57
N THR A 136 -13.53 13.86 -0.66
CA THR A 136 -14.68 14.43 -1.38
C THR A 136 -15.95 13.59 -1.27
N ASP A 137 -15.86 12.39 -0.68
CA ASP A 137 -16.99 11.46 -0.59
C ASP A 137 -17.83 11.73 0.66
N ASN A 138 -19.10 11.30 0.61
CA ASN A 138 -19.95 11.32 1.79
C ASN A 138 -19.64 10.10 2.68
N ILE A 139 -19.74 10.29 4.00
CA ILE A 139 -19.67 9.18 4.94
C ILE A 139 -20.84 8.22 4.64
N PRO A 140 -20.60 6.90 4.49
CA PRO A 140 -21.65 5.95 4.16
C PRO A 140 -22.75 5.85 5.23
N ASP A 141 -24.01 5.82 4.80
CA ASP A 141 -25.14 5.48 5.68
C ASP A 141 -25.06 4.00 6.07
N PRO A 142 -25.09 3.64 7.36
CA PRO A 142 -25.11 2.24 7.79
C PRO A 142 -26.20 1.40 7.11
N ALA A 143 -27.35 2.01 6.79
CA ALA A 143 -28.44 1.33 6.09
C ALA A 143 -28.09 0.90 4.66
N SER A 144 -27.06 1.49 4.05
CA SER A 144 -26.58 1.11 2.71
C SER A 144 -25.78 -0.20 2.68
N PHE A 145 -25.27 -0.66 3.83
CA PHE A 145 -24.52 -1.92 3.90
C PHE A 145 -25.48 -3.10 3.97
N SER A 146 -25.32 -4.08 3.06
CA SER A 146 -26.09 -5.32 3.06
C SER A 146 -25.62 -6.32 4.11
N ASP A 147 -24.32 -6.31 4.43
CA ASP A 147 -23.75 -7.18 5.46
C ASP A 147 -24.12 -6.63 6.85
N PRO A 148 -24.81 -7.41 7.71
CA PRO A 148 -25.15 -6.97 9.06
C PRO A 148 -23.94 -6.66 9.94
N VAL A 149 -22.79 -7.32 9.72
CA VAL A 149 -21.55 -7.07 10.45
C VAL A 149 -20.95 -5.72 10.05
N GLU A 150 -20.87 -5.43 8.75
CA GLU A 150 -20.40 -4.13 8.25
C GLU A 150 -21.33 -3.00 8.68
N ARG A 151 -22.64 -3.20 8.60
CA ARG A 151 -23.65 -2.25 9.10
C ARG A 151 -23.44 -1.94 10.58
N ALA A 152 -23.35 -2.97 11.43
CA ALA A 152 -23.13 -2.78 12.86
C ALA A 152 -21.78 -2.10 13.15
N SER A 153 -20.74 -2.38 12.34
CA SER A 153 -19.46 -1.69 12.42
C SER A 153 -19.57 -0.21 12.02
N ALA A 154 -20.36 0.11 11.00
CA ALA A 154 -20.62 1.48 10.57
C ALA A 154 -21.42 2.26 11.63
N GLU A 155 -22.49 1.68 12.19
CA GLU A 155 -23.28 2.29 13.28
C GLU A 155 -22.41 2.61 14.49
N LYS A 156 -21.56 1.67 14.92
CA LYS A 156 -20.60 1.89 16.02
C LYS A 156 -19.57 2.96 15.70
N ALA A 157 -19.07 3.00 14.47
CA ALA A 157 -18.11 4.01 14.04
C ALA A 157 -18.74 5.41 14.10
N LEU A 158 -19.95 5.58 13.55
CA LEU A 158 -20.65 6.87 13.61
C LEU A 158 -20.93 7.29 15.06
N ALA A 159 -21.47 6.38 15.87
CA ALA A 159 -21.73 6.66 17.28
C ALA A 159 -20.47 7.05 18.08
N TYR A 160 -19.29 6.56 17.69
CA TYR A 160 -18.02 6.93 18.30
C TYR A 160 -17.51 8.30 17.82
N MET A 161 -17.70 8.61 16.54
CA MET A 161 -17.15 9.83 15.92
C MET A 161 -17.96 11.09 16.22
N GLY A 162 -19.27 10.97 16.51
CA GLY A 162 -20.14 12.09 16.92
C GLY A 162 -21.37 12.25 16.03
#